data_AF-A0A6J4IDW1-F1
#
_entry.id   AF-A0A6J4IDW1-F1
#
_cell.length_a   1.000
_cell.length_b   1.000
_cell.length_c   1.000
_cell.angle_alpha   90.00
_cell.angle_beta   90.00
_cell.angle_gamma   90.00
#
_symmetry.space_group_name_H-M   'P 1'
#
loop_
_entity.id
_entity.type
_entity.pdbx_description
1 polymer ?
#
loop_
_entity_poly.entity_id
_entity_poly.type
_entity_poly.pdbx_seq_one_letter_code
_entity_poly.pdbx_strand_id
1 'polypeptide(L)'
;MAGAVVVGLVAALLTGCGDAGETSGAGVPECEASGELVTIAQAVPSATFVPCIEELPVGWSFGGMEVRDGRASFSLSNDRAGVRSVEVTLEETCDTSGATELSGSGRPGRFLRVDQLATRRRGAWLHRFPGGCVTYGFSVPTDTYDFDAFNVELESALGFFSRRTIAADVMRRYGAELDGSTTST
;
A
#
# COMPACT_ATOMS: atom_id res chain seq x y z
N MET A 1 11.33 20.30 -74.46
CA MET A 1 11.61 21.36 -73.45
C MET A 1 11.12 20.81 -72.13
N ALA A 2 12.03 20.40 -71.24
CA ALA A 2 11.71 19.75 -69.98
C ALA A 2 11.38 20.81 -68.91
N GLY A 3 10.20 20.72 -68.31
CA GLY A 3 9.75 21.61 -67.23
C GLY A 3 9.79 20.88 -65.88
N ALA A 4 10.45 21.51 -64.90
CA ALA A 4 10.72 21.03 -63.55
C ALA A 4 9.44 20.84 -62.69
N VAL A 5 9.34 19.72 -61.97
CA VAL A 5 9.45 19.56 -60.49
C VAL A 5 8.51 20.44 -59.64
N VAL A 6 7.58 19.80 -58.93
CA VAL A 6 7.34 20.06 -57.50
C VAL A 6 6.92 18.73 -56.84
N VAL A 7 7.85 18.08 -56.13
CA VAL A 7 7.54 17.00 -55.19
C VAL A 7 7.14 17.68 -53.88
N GLY A 8 5.84 17.68 -53.58
CA GLY A 8 5.30 18.18 -52.32
C GLY A 8 5.59 17.20 -51.19
N LEU A 9 6.61 17.50 -50.37
CA LEU A 9 6.90 16.78 -49.14
C LEU A 9 5.92 17.28 -48.07
N VAL A 10 4.81 16.56 -47.85
CA VAL A 10 3.90 16.83 -46.73
C VAL A 10 4.50 16.17 -45.48
N ALA A 11 5.22 16.94 -44.69
CA ALA A 11 5.67 16.53 -43.37
C ALA A 11 4.46 16.54 -42.40
N ALA A 12 3.87 15.37 -42.16
CA ALA A 12 2.88 15.18 -41.12
C ALA A 12 3.59 15.22 -39.75
N LEU A 13 3.54 16.37 -39.09
CA LEU A 13 3.89 16.49 -37.68
C LEU A 13 2.80 15.80 -36.86
N LEU A 14 3.03 14.55 -36.48
CA LEU A 14 2.26 13.90 -35.41
C LEU A 14 2.66 14.58 -34.10
N THR A 15 1.97 15.66 -33.74
CA THR A 15 1.93 16.12 -32.34
C THR A 15 1.17 15.07 -31.54
N GLY A 16 1.90 14.10 -31.02
CA GLY A 16 1.40 13.25 -29.96
C GLY A 16 1.08 14.14 -28.77
N CYS A 17 -0.20 14.25 -28.42
CA CYS A 17 -0.60 14.62 -27.07
C CYS A 17 -0.12 13.49 -26.16
N GLY A 18 1.16 13.54 -25.77
CA GLY A 18 1.53 12.98 -24.51
C GLY A 18 0.92 13.90 -23.48
N ASP A 19 -0.31 13.59 -23.04
CA ASP A 19 -0.65 13.90 -21.66
C ASP A 19 0.46 13.21 -20.87
N ALA A 20 1.44 14.01 -20.44
CA ALA A 20 2.31 13.63 -19.35
C ALA A 20 1.32 13.42 -18.22
N GLY A 21 0.84 12.18 -18.10
CA GLY A 21 -0.10 11.79 -17.08
C GLY A 21 0.49 12.35 -15.81
N GLU A 22 -0.19 13.34 -15.24
CA GLU A 22 0.06 13.72 -13.87
C GLU A 22 0.12 12.40 -13.16
N THR A 23 1.31 12.07 -12.66
CA THR A 23 1.43 10.96 -11.74
C THR A 23 0.63 11.48 -10.57
N SER A 24 -0.69 11.19 -10.57
CA SER A 24 -1.57 11.48 -9.46
C SER A 24 -0.81 10.89 -8.30
N GLY A 25 -0.23 11.75 -7.47
CA GLY A 25 0.52 11.31 -6.31
C GLY A 25 -0.43 10.35 -5.62
N ALA A 26 -0.06 9.08 -5.53
CA ALA A 26 -0.93 8.07 -4.97
C ALA A 26 -1.43 8.64 -3.64
N GLY A 27 -2.74 8.79 -3.50
CA GLY A 27 -3.29 9.40 -2.31
C GLY A 27 -2.88 8.61 -1.08
N VAL A 28 -3.10 9.21 0.09
CA VAL A 28 -2.84 8.51 1.35
C VAL A 28 -3.95 7.47 1.53
N PRO A 29 -3.62 6.19 1.80
CA PRO A 29 -4.63 5.16 2.04
C PRO A 29 -5.22 5.31 3.44
N GLU A 30 -6.01 6.35 3.66
CA GLU A 30 -6.67 6.64 4.95
C GLU A 30 -7.76 5.59 5.25
N CYS A 31 -8.10 5.41 6.52
CA CYS A 31 -9.11 4.45 6.97
C CYS A 31 -10.56 4.92 6.69
N GLU A 32 -10.81 5.25 5.43
CA GLU A 32 -12.12 5.63 4.89
C GLU A 32 -12.33 5.05 3.49
N ALA A 33 -13.56 5.11 2.98
CA ALA A 33 -13.85 4.64 1.64
C ALA A 33 -13.31 5.62 0.58
N SER A 34 -12.05 5.39 0.18
CA SER A 34 -11.28 6.20 -0.76
C SER A 34 -10.91 5.41 -2.04
N GLY A 35 -10.42 6.12 -3.07
CA GLY A 35 -9.96 5.49 -4.32
C GLY A 35 -8.72 4.62 -4.10
N GLU A 36 -7.85 5.03 -3.19
CA GLU A 36 -6.64 4.30 -2.79
C GLU A 36 -7.00 2.94 -2.22
N LEU A 37 -7.97 2.90 -1.28
CA LEU A 37 -8.40 1.62 -0.70
C LEU A 37 -9.09 0.73 -1.73
N VAL A 38 -9.81 1.30 -2.70
CA VAL A 38 -10.36 0.54 -3.83
C VAL A 38 -9.24 -0.13 -4.62
N THR A 39 -8.20 0.61 -4.99
CA THR A 39 -7.07 0.09 -5.77
C THR A 39 -6.28 -0.96 -4.98
N ILE A 40 -6.02 -0.75 -3.69
CA ILE A 40 -5.40 -1.77 -2.83
C ILE A 40 -6.27 -3.02 -2.75
N ALA A 41 -7.58 -2.86 -2.55
CA ALA A 41 -8.50 -3.98 -2.40
C ALA A 41 -8.59 -4.81 -3.69
N GLN A 42 -8.55 -4.17 -4.85
CA GLN A 42 -8.54 -4.84 -6.16
C GLN A 42 -7.23 -5.58 -6.43
N ALA A 43 -6.10 -5.07 -5.94
CA ALA A 43 -4.82 -5.74 -6.08
C ALA A 43 -4.76 -7.08 -5.34
N VAL A 44 -5.46 -7.22 -4.22
CA VAL A 44 -5.54 -8.48 -3.45
C VAL A 44 -7.00 -8.86 -3.21
N PRO A 45 -7.72 -9.40 -4.22
CA PRO A 45 -9.17 -9.61 -4.17
C PRO A 45 -9.63 -10.56 -3.05
N SER A 46 -8.75 -11.47 -2.64
CA SER A 46 -8.99 -12.43 -1.57
C SER A 46 -9.00 -11.79 -0.17
N ALA A 47 -8.35 -10.64 0.02
CA ALA A 47 -8.14 -10.05 1.33
C ALA A 47 -9.44 -9.52 1.95
N THR A 48 -9.83 -10.05 3.10
CA THR A 48 -11.05 -9.55 3.79
C THR A 48 -10.89 -8.15 4.41
N PHE A 49 -9.64 -7.72 4.63
CA PHE A 49 -9.28 -6.41 5.15
C PHE A 49 -8.15 -5.79 4.34
N VAL A 50 -8.14 -4.46 4.30
CA VAL A 50 -7.12 -3.63 3.65
C VAL A 50 -6.42 -2.80 4.73
N PRO A 51 -5.07 -2.78 4.79
CA PRO A 51 -4.36 -1.89 5.71
C PRO A 51 -4.55 -0.44 5.29
N CYS A 52 -4.73 0.44 6.26
CA CYS A 52 -4.94 1.87 6.06
C CYS A 52 -4.27 2.67 7.18
N ILE A 53 -4.14 3.98 6.96
CA ILE A 53 -3.62 4.94 7.92
C ILE A 53 -4.81 5.52 8.70
N GLU A 54 -4.80 5.34 10.02
CA GLU A 54 -5.88 5.81 10.89
C GLU A 54 -5.61 7.25 11.34
N GLU A 55 -4.45 7.49 11.94
CA GLU A 55 -3.95 8.83 12.25
C GLU A 55 -2.42 8.77 12.40
N LEU A 56 -1.66 9.63 11.72
CA LEU A 56 -0.20 9.62 11.87
C LEU A 56 0.22 10.41 13.12
N PRO A 57 0.98 9.80 14.07
CA PRO A 57 1.53 10.53 15.19
C PRO A 57 2.53 11.61 14.74
N VAL A 58 2.82 12.56 15.64
CA VAL A 58 3.85 13.58 15.38
C VAL A 58 5.18 12.92 15.02
N GLY A 59 5.84 13.45 13.98
CA GLY A 59 7.10 12.92 13.48
C GLY A 59 6.93 11.81 12.43
N TRP A 60 5.72 11.32 12.18
CA TRP A 60 5.44 10.36 11.12
C TRP A 60 4.96 11.03 9.83
N SER A 61 5.30 10.44 8.70
CA SER A 61 4.81 10.89 7.40
C SER A 61 4.62 9.73 6.42
N PHE A 62 3.65 9.88 5.53
CA PHE A 62 3.48 8.98 4.39
C PHE A 62 4.65 9.12 3.40
N GLY A 63 5.19 8.00 2.94
CA GLY A 63 6.33 7.94 2.01
C GLY A 63 5.98 7.52 0.58
N GLY A 64 4.73 7.15 0.32
CA GLY A 64 4.23 6.70 -0.98
C GLY A 64 3.65 5.28 -0.93
N MET A 65 2.88 4.95 -1.97
CA MET A 65 2.21 3.66 -2.16
C MET A 65 2.54 3.10 -3.54
N GLU A 66 2.66 1.78 -3.63
CA GLU A 66 2.74 1.02 -4.88
C GLU A 66 1.68 -0.08 -4.88
N VAL A 67 0.95 -0.21 -5.99
CA VAL A 67 -0.09 -1.23 -6.13
C VAL A 67 0.14 -2.02 -7.41
N ARG A 68 0.12 -3.35 -7.29
CA ARG A 68 0.34 -4.33 -8.36
C ARG A 68 -0.60 -5.52 -8.17
N ASP A 69 -0.81 -6.30 -9.22
CA ASP A 69 -1.59 -7.53 -9.10
C ASP A 69 -0.97 -8.48 -8.06
N GLY A 70 -1.77 -8.87 -7.07
CA GLY A 70 -1.39 -9.74 -5.96
C GLY A 70 -0.68 -9.05 -4.79
N ARG A 71 -0.36 -7.75 -4.88
CA ARG A 71 0.40 -7.03 -3.85
C ARG A 71 0.11 -5.53 -3.84
N ALA A 72 -0.14 -4.99 -2.66
CA ALA A 72 -0.12 -3.54 -2.43
C ALA A 72 0.83 -3.22 -1.29
N SER A 73 1.58 -2.12 -1.41
CA SER A 73 2.45 -1.66 -0.33
C SER A 73 2.46 -0.16 -0.19
N PHE A 74 2.72 0.32 1.01
CA PHE A 74 3.00 1.72 1.27
C PHE A 74 4.03 1.89 2.37
N SER A 75 4.75 3.01 2.31
CA SER A 75 5.82 3.30 3.26
C SER A 75 5.44 4.43 4.20
N LEU A 76 5.94 4.33 5.44
CA LEU A 76 5.92 5.42 6.40
C LEU A 76 7.36 5.81 6.76
N SER A 77 7.59 7.09 6.94
CA SER A 77 8.82 7.65 7.48
C SER A 77 8.57 8.15 8.90
N ASN A 78 9.61 8.15 9.71
CA ASN A 78 9.59 8.70 11.05
C ASN A 78 10.84 9.58 11.24
N ASP A 79 10.67 10.75 11.85
CA ASP A 79 11.72 11.74 12.04
C ASP A 79 12.94 11.22 12.82
N ARG A 80 12.72 10.27 13.72
CA ARG A 80 13.74 9.62 14.56
C ARG A 80 14.29 8.33 13.94
N ALA A 81 13.46 7.55 13.24
CA ALA A 81 13.88 6.28 12.62
C ALA A 81 14.42 6.43 11.17
N GLY A 82 14.06 7.50 10.49
CA GLY A 82 14.46 7.86 9.14
C GLY A 82 13.39 7.64 8.07
N VAL A 83 13.80 7.87 6.82
CA VAL A 83 12.95 7.73 5.63
C VAL A 83 12.61 6.27 5.39
N ARG A 84 11.33 6.00 5.07
CA ARG A 84 10.80 4.64 4.84
C ARG A 84 11.22 3.67 5.94
N SER A 85 11.10 4.13 7.19
CA SER A 85 11.38 3.32 8.38
C SER A 85 10.43 2.14 8.53
N VAL A 86 9.25 2.23 7.91
CA VAL A 86 8.26 1.15 7.83
C VAL A 86 7.79 0.97 6.38
N GLU A 87 7.69 -0.28 5.95
CA GLU A 87 6.97 -0.70 4.75
C GLU A 87 5.80 -1.60 5.19
N VAL A 88 4.59 -1.21 4.81
CA VAL A 88 3.37 -1.99 5.02
C VAL A 88 3.05 -2.69 3.71
N THR A 89 2.93 -4.00 3.71
CA THR A 89 2.67 -4.80 2.51
C THR A 89 1.47 -5.72 2.74
N LEU A 90 0.48 -5.64 1.87
CA LEU A 90 -0.65 -6.57 1.78
C LEU A 90 -0.42 -7.57 0.64
N GLU A 91 -0.56 -8.85 0.95
CA GLU A 91 -0.54 -9.97 0.00
C GLU A 91 -1.61 -11.00 0.40
N GLU A 92 -1.89 -11.98 -0.46
CA GLU A 92 -2.83 -13.07 -0.13
C GLU A 92 -2.33 -13.91 1.07
N THR A 93 -1.03 -14.16 1.13
CA THR A 93 -0.38 -14.92 2.21
C THR A 93 0.99 -14.33 2.53
N CYS A 94 1.55 -14.69 3.68
CA CYS A 94 2.91 -14.33 4.07
C CYS A 94 3.60 -15.52 4.74
N ASP A 95 4.92 -15.59 4.61
CA ASP A 95 5.74 -16.58 5.32
C ASP A 95 5.94 -16.15 6.78
N THR A 96 5.40 -16.95 7.69
CA THR A 96 5.54 -16.79 9.14
C THR A 96 6.64 -17.67 9.73
N SER A 97 7.44 -18.35 8.90
CA SER A 97 8.58 -19.14 9.37
C SER A 97 9.56 -18.26 10.14
N GLY A 98 9.97 -18.74 11.32
CA GLY A 98 10.84 -17.99 12.22
C GLY A 98 10.17 -16.81 12.95
N ALA A 99 8.87 -16.58 12.73
CA ALA A 99 8.11 -15.59 13.48
C ALA A 99 7.50 -16.22 14.75
N THR A 100 7.50 -15.46 15.85
CA THR A 100 6.86 -15.84 17.10
C THR A 100 5.42 -15.36 17.09
N GLU A 101 4.45 -16.23 17.35
CA GLU A 101 3.05 -15.83 17.48
C GLU A 101 2.84 -15.03 18.78
N LEU A 102 2.28 -13.83 18.63
CA LEU A 102 2.02 -12.91 19.75
C LEU A 102 0.72 -13.32 20.45
N SER A 103 0.83 -14.32 21.32
CA SER A 103 -0.26 -14.80 22.18
C SER A 103 -0.67 -13.73 23.20
N GLY A 104 -1.97 -13.63 23.50
CA GLY A 104 -2.48 -12.75 24.56
C GLY A 104 -3.05 -11.39 24.10
N SER A 105 -2.93 -11.03 22.82
CA SER A 105 -3.55 -9.81 22.27
C SER A 105 -5.07 -9.90 22.06
N GLY A 106 -5.68 -11.05 22.37
CA GLY A 106 -7.09 -11.36 22.07
C GLY A 106 -7.39 -11.51 20.57
N ARG A 107 -6.40 -11.33 19.70
CA ARG A 107 -6.53 -11.37 18.24
C ARG A 107 -5.60 -12.45 17.66
N PRO A 108 -6.11 -13.58 17.15
CA PRO A 108 -5.29 -14.61 16.53
C PRO A 108 -4.61 -14.09 15.26
N GLY A 109 -3.50 -14.72 14.85
CA GLY A 109 -2.85 -14.41 13.57
C GLY A 109 -1.85 -13.25 13.60
N ARG A 110 -1.40 -12.82 14.78
CA ARG A 110 -0.34 -11.82 14.94
C ARG A 110 1.00 -12.48 15.19
N PHE A 111 2.02 -12.09 14.44
CA PHE A 111 3.36 -12.66 14.54
C PHE A 111 4.42 -11.56 14.59
N LEU A 112 5.55 -11.84 15.25
CA LEU A 112 6.74 -11.00 15.27
C LEU A 112 7.94 -11.79 14.76
N ARG A 113 8.61 -11.26 13.74
CA ARG A 113 9.93 -11.72 13.28
C ARG A 113 10.96 -10.64 13.55
N VAL A 114 12.09 -11.03 14.14
CA VAL A 114 13.23 -10.12 14.40
C VAL A 114 14.44 -10.68 13.67
N ASP A 115 15.00 -9.90 12.75
CA ASP A 115 16.02 -10.36 11.80
C ASP A 115 17.43 -9.87 12.16
N GLN A 116 17.56 -8.64 12.71
CA GLN A 116 18.86 -8.05 13.05
C GLN A 116 18.73 -7.09 14.24
N LEU A 117 19.73 -7.07 15.13
CA LEU A 117 19.77 -6.24 16.36
C LEU A 117 21.07 -5.44 16.53
N ALA A 118 21.80 -5.17 15.44
CA ALA A 118 23.08 -4.44 15.50
C ALA A 118 22.84 -2.91 15.68
N THR A 119 23.41 -2.08 14.81
CA THR A 119 23.17 -0.63 14.79
C THR A 119 21.75 -0.26 14.36
N ARG A 120 21.06 -1.17 13.68
CA ARG A 120 19.64 -1.07 13.40
C ARG A 120 18.92 -2.35 13.79
N ARG A 121 17.75 -2.18 14.38
CA ARG A 121 16.77 -3.24 14.62
C ARG A 121 15.92 -3.38 13.37
N ARG A 122 16.05 -4.54 12.72
CA ARG A 122 15.22 -4.93 11.57
C ARG A 122 14.32 -6.08 11.97
N GLY A 123 13.08 -6.02 11.52
CA GLY A 123 12.11 -7.08 11.75
C GLY A 123 10.81 -6.81 11.02
N ALA A 124 9.81 -7.63 11.32
CA ALA A 124 8.47 -7.46 10.81
C ALA A 124 7.41 -7.90 11.82
N TRP A 125 6.34 -7.11 11.94
CA TRP A 125 5.07 -7.64 12.44
C TRP A 125 4.28 -8.21 11.28
N LEU A 126 3.60 -9.33 11.49
CA LEU A 126 2.70 -9.91 10.51
C LEU A 126 1.31 -10.04 11.12
N HIS A 127 0.29 -9.79 10.31
CA HIS A 127 -1.11 -10.00 10.65
C HIS A 127 -1.78 -10.84 9.56
N ARG A 128 -2.11 -12.09 9.89
CA ARG A 128 -2.84 -13.00 9.01
C ARG A 128 -4.34 -12.94 9.31
N PHE A 129 -5.13 -12.85 8.26
CA PHE A 129 -6.59 -12.90 8.31
C PHE A 129 -7.12 -13.68 7.09
N PRO A 130 -8.43 -13.98 7.02
CA PRO A 130 -8.97 -14.72 5.88
C PRO A 130 -8.65 -14.03 4.55
N GLY A 131 -7.96 -14.77 3.68
CA GLY A 131 -7.57 -14.36 2.33
C GLY A 131 -6.52 -13.25 2.24
N GLY A 132 -5.86 -12.87 3.34
CA GLY A 132 -4.79 -11.88 3.29
C GLY A 132 -3.81 -11.95 4.44
N CYS A 133 -2.64 -11.35 4.22
CA CYS A 133 -1.67 -11.06 5.24
C CYS A 133 -1.07 -9.68 5.05
N VAL A 134 -0.95 -8.93 6.15
CA VAL A 134 -0.19 -7.69 6.18
C VAL A 134 1.14 -7.90 6.88
N THR A 135 2.22 -7.44 6.26
CA THR A 135 3.57 -7.39 6.83
C THR A 135 3.95 -5.94 7.06
N TYR A 136 4.29 -5.59 8.29
CA TYR A 136 4.84 -4.30 8.69
C TYR A 136 6.35 -4.48 8.88
N GLY A 137 7.12 -4.35 7.79
CA GLY A 137 8.57 -4.42 7.83
C GLY A 137 9.15 -3.13 8.38
N PHE A 138 10.05 -3.19 9.36
CA PHE A 138 10.65 -2.01 9.98
C PHE A 138 12.17 -2.08 10.06
N SER A 139 12.79 -0.90 10.08
CA SER A 139 14.24 -0.73 10.24
C SER A 139 14.52 0.54 11.04
N VAL A 140 14.77 0.38 12.34
CA VAL A 140 14.95 1.50 13.27
C VAL A 140 16.36 1.51 13.87
N PRO A 141 16.99 2.67 14.09
CA PRO A 141 18.22 2.78 14.88
C PRO A 141 18.03 2.21 16.30
N THR A 142 19.07 1.57 16.84
CA THR A 142 19.03 1.00 18.21
C THR A 142 19.53 1.96 19.29
N ASP A 143 20.19 3.05 18.92
CA ASP A 143 20.87 4.00 19.80
C ASP A 143 20.09 5.29 20.06
N THR A 144 19.25 5.68 19.10
CA THR A 144 18.57 6.99 19.05
C THR A 144 17.06 6.87 19.22
N TYR A 145 16.53 5.65 19.26
CA TYR A 145 15.09 5.45 19.28
C TYR A 145 14.62 4.32 20.20
N ASP A 146 13.68 4.65 21.08
CA ASP A 146 13.02 3.66 21.94
C ASP A 146 12.07 2.81 21.10
N PHE A 147 12.36 1.51 21.04
CA PHE A 147 11.58 0.58 20.24
C PHE A 147 10.18 0.35 20.80
N ASP A 148 9.99 0.40 22.11
CA ASP A 148 8.67 0.19 22.69
C ASP A 148 7.75 1.39 22.37
N ALA A 149 8.30 2.60 22.42
CA ALA A 149 7.61 3.81 21.96
C ALA A 149 7.29 3.74 20.46
N PHE A 150 8.25 3.34 19.62
CA PHE A 150 8.03 3.13 18.19
C PHE A 150 6.89 2.16 17.90
N ASN A 151 6.83 1.05 18.64
CA ASN A 151 5.80 0.02 18.45
C ASN A 151 4.42 0.57 18.76
N VAL A 152 4.27 1.28 19.89
CA VAL A 152 2.99 1.88 20.27
C VAL A 152 2.54 2.92 19.26
N GLU A 153 3.45 3.80 18.82
CA GLU A 153 3.16 4.80 17.79
C GLU A 153 2.71 4.15 16.47
N LEU A 154 3.45 3.15 15.99
CA LEU A 154 3.13 2.43 14.75
C LEU A 154 1.79 1.69 14.83
N GLU A 155 1.53 0.99 15.92
CA GLU A 155 0.26 0.27 16.13
C GLU A 155 -0.93 1.24 16.20
N SER A 156 -0.74 2.44 16.75
CA SER A 156 -1.79 3.47 16.77
C SER A 156 -2.00 4.16 15.42
N ALA A 157 -0.99 4.14 14.55
CA ALA A 157 -1.03 4.83 13.27
C ALA A 157 -1.81 4.09 12.18
N LEU A 158 -1.96 2.77 12.35
CA LEU A 158 -2.39 1.86 11.30
C LEU A 158 -3.65 1.11 11.70
N GLY A 159 -4.62 1.13 10.79
CA GLY A 159 -5.88 0.43 10.93
C GLY A 159 -6.07 -0.66 9.88
N PHE A 160 -7.22 -1.32 9.98
CA PHE A 160 -7.74 -2.24 8.98
C PHE A 160 -9.13 -1.78 8.54
N PHE A 161 -9.30 -1.56 7.24
CA PHE A 161 -10.58 -1.24 6.65
C PHE A 161 -11.19 -2.48 5.98
N SER A 162 -12.49 -2.68 6.14
CA SER A 162 -13.15 -3.88 5.62
C SER A 162 -13.33 -3.81 4.11
N ARG A 163 -12.87 -4.84 3.39
CA ARG A 163 -13.12 -4.98 1.94
C ARG A 163 -14.60 -4.95 1.59
N ARG A 164 -15.45 -5.52 2.45
CA ARG A 164 -16.91 -5.49 2.29
C ARG A 164 -17.45 -4.06 2.35
N THR A 165 -16.90 -3.22 3.22
CA THR A 165 -17.32 -1.81 3.34
C THR A 165 -16.91 -1.02 2.10
N ILE A 166 -15.71 -1.27 1.57
CA ILE A 166 -15.25 -0.70 0.30
C ILE A 166 -16.19 -1.12 -0.83
N ALA A 167 -16.50 -2.40 -0.97
CA ALA A 167 -17.39 -2.91 -2.01
C ALA A 167 -18.80 -2.31 -1.94
N ALA A 168 -19.36 -2.19 -0.73
CA ALA A 168 -20.65 -1.56 -0.52
C ALA A 168 -20.64 -0.07 -0.89
N ASP A 169 -19.54 0.64 -0.60
CA ASP A 169 -19.40 2.04 -0.97
C ASP A 169 -19.26 2.24 -2.48
N VAL A 170 -18.44 1.42 -3.15
CA VAL A 170 -18.31 1.43 -4.62
C VAL A 170 -19.66 1.17 -5.29
N MET A 171 -20.40 0.16 -4.84
CA MET A 171 -21.73 -0.13 -5.36
C MET A 171 -22.69 1.04 -5.14
N ARG A 172 -22.69 1.65 -3.96
CA ARG A 172 -23.57 2.78 -3.62
C ARG A 172 -23.25 4.04 -4.43
N ARG A 173 -21.96 4.37 -4.62
CA ARG A 173 -21.54 5.61 -5.31
C ARG A 173 -21.53 5.47 -6.83
N TYR A 174 -21.16 4.30 -7.33
CA TYR A 174 -20.87 4.09 -8.75
C TYR A 174 -21.72 3.01 -9.42
N GLY A 175 -22.50 2.23 -8.66
CA GLY A 175 -23.31 1.14 -9.23
C GLY A 175 -22.47 -0.01 -9.79
N ALA A 176 -21.23 -0.16 -9.34
CA ALA A 176 -20.26 -1.14 -9.85
C ALA A 176 -19.82 -2.12 -8.76
N GLU A 177 -19.42 -3.31 -9.18
CA GLU A 177 -18.73 -4.27 -8.31
C GLU A 177 -17.27 -3.89 -8.12
N LEU A 178 -16.73 -4.15 -6.92
CA LEU A 178 -15.35 -3.80 -6.58
C LEU A 178 -14.31 -4.47 -7.49
N ASP A 179 -14.46 -5.75 -7.83
CA ASP A 179 -13.49 -6.49 -8.66
C ASP A 179 -13.79 -6.44 -10.15
N GLY A 180 -14.85 -5.73 -10.54
CA GLY A 180 -15.35 -5.75 -11.90
C GLY A 180 -15.94 -7.11 -12.27
N SER A 181 -17.27 -7.20 -12.24
CA SER A 181 -18.01 -7.92 -13.26
C SER A 181 -19.36 -7.24 -13.46
N THR A 182 -19.62 -6.76 -14.68
CA THR A 182 -21.02 -6.69 -15.13
C THR A 182 -21.44 -8.12 -15.36
N THR A 183 -22.46 -8.58 -14.64
CA THR A 183 -23.13 -9.84 -14.93
C THR A 183 -23.61 -9.80 -16.39
N SER A 184 -22.88 -10.46 -17.29
CA SER A 184 -23.39 -10.73 -18.65
C SER A 184 -24.60 -11.65 -18.50
N THR A 185 -25.78 -11.07 -18.59
CA THR A 185 -27.05 -11.80 -18.77
C THR A 185 -27.23 -12.05 -20.27
#